data_AF-A0A969HN00-F1
#
_entry.id   AF-A0A969HN00-F1
#
_cell.length_a   1.000
_cell.length_b   1.000
_cell.length_c   1.000
_cell.angle_alpha   90.00
_cell.angle_beta   90.00
_cell.angle_gamma   90.00
#
_symmetry.space_group_name_H-M   'P 1'
#
loop_
_entity.id
_entity.type
_entity.pdbx_description
1 polymer ?
#
loop_
_entity_poly.entity_id
_entity_poly.type
_entity_poly.pdbx_seq_one_letter_code
_entity_poly.pdbx_strand_id
1 'polypeptide(L)'
;MIKPAFSLLFARQIIFLSAQFDILTEQARQQLREEGIAKEAMEVKERWVYLRFQGQNTSLPISFELEARMRVAFQQKYTALYGHWLENRPIEIEFIRLMLAERAPVESKLPHPATRPYLPTPSHFIPAWVHDTWQEVPVYRRDQLSPGAEIASFALLLDPYSTTVIELGWTLRLDAQQTAVLHYTALSDQAPVADSTQEVELALFTNRFRAIAENMGAALQRTALS
;
A
#
# COMPACT_ATOMS: atom_id res chain seq x y z
N MET A 1 -25.88 -32.30 18.58
CA MET A 1 -24.82 -33.19 19.10
C MET A 1 -24.17 -33.88 17.91
N ILE A 2 -23.03 -33.34 17.43
CA ILE A 2 -21.91 -33.90 16.64
C ILE A 2 -20.95 -32.70 16.53
N LYS A 3 -20.17 -32.47 17.59
CA LYS A 3 -19.01 -31.56 17.62
C LYS A 3 -17.92 -32.29 18.42
N PRO A 4 -17.13 -33.17 17.78
CA PRO A 4 -15.77 -33.33 18.28
C PRO A 4 -14.68 -33.48 17.19
N ALA A 5 -15.02 -33.75 15.93
CA ALA A 5 -14.00 -34.13 14.93
C ALA A 5 -13.16 -32.95 14.40
N PHE A 6 -13.72 -31.74 14.35
CA PHE A 6 -13.04 -30.58 13.75
C PHE A 6 -11.97 -29.96 14.66
N SER A 7 -12.12 -30.07 15.98
CA SER A 7 -11.25 -29.43 16.98
C SER A 7 -9.94 -30.20 17.23
N LEU A 8 -9.92 -31.52 17.00
CA LEU A 8 -8.77 -32.37 17.32
C LEU A 8 -7.74 -32.48 16.17
N LEU A 9 -8.18 -32.35 14.91
CA LEU A 9 -7.28 -32.36 13.74
C LEU A 9 -6.47 -31.05 13.61
N PHE A 10 -7.07 -29.90 13.95
CA PHE A 10 -6.41 -28.59 13.85
C PHE A 10 -5.45 -28.28 15.01
N ALA A 11 -5.76 -28.68 16.25
CA ALA A 11 -4.85 -28.48 17.39
C ALA A 11 -3.53 -29.28 17.24
N ARG A 12 -3.61 -30.50 16.67
CA ARG A 12 -2.42 -31.27 16.27
C ARG A 12 -1.65 -30.59 15.13
N GLN A 13 -2.36 -29.95 14.20
CA GLN A 13 -1.74 -29.15 13.14
C GLN A 13 -1.03 -27.91 13.68
N ILE A 14 -1.47 -27.25 14.74
CA ILE A 14 -0.77 -26.06 15.27
C ILE A 14 0.57 -26.39 15.93
N ILE A 15 0.61 -27.45 16.74
CA ILE A 15 1.89 -27.92 17.30
C ILE A 15 2.83 -28.32 16.16
N PHE A 16 2.30 -28.99 15.13
CA PHE A 16 3.04 -29.30 13.92
C PHE A 16 3.51 -28.05 13.18
N LEU A 17 2.66 -27.02 13.01
CA LEU A 17 3.01 -25.75 12.35
C LEU A 17 4.11 -25.01 13.10
N SER A 18 4.05 -24.97 14.44
CA SER A 18 5.13 -24.39 15.24
C SER A 18 6.46 -25.07 14.94
N ALA A 19 6.47 -26.42 14.94
CA ALA A 19 7.67 -27.18 14.61
C ALA A 19 8.14 -26.94 13.15
N GLN A 20 7.22 -26.81 12.19
CA GLN A 20 7.57 -26.46 10.81
C GLN A 20 8.15 -25.05 10.69
N PHE A 21 7.62 -24.07 11.44
CA PHE A 21 8.20 -22.73 11.50
C PHE A 21 9.58 -22.74 12.14
N ASP A 22 9.83 -23.57 13.15
CA ASP A 22 11.16 -23.72 13.75
C ASP A 22 12.17 -24.30 12.75
N ILE A 23 11.77 -25.31 11.97
CA ILE A 23 12.58 -25.88 10.88
C ILE A 23 12.89 -24.81 9.82
N LEU A 24 11.88 -24.09 9.33
CA LEU A 24 12.07 -23.00 8.36
C LEU A 24 12.95 -21.88 8.93
N THR A 25 12.84 -21.60 10.23
CA THR A 25 13.67 -20.60 10.89
C THR A 25 15.13 -21.00 10.90
N GLU A 26 15.44 -22.26 11.17
CA GLU A 26 16.84 -22.72 11.15
C GLU A 26 17.40 -22.77 9.73
N GLN A 27 16.59 -23.19 8.75
CA GLN A 27 16.98 -23.14 7.33
C GLN A 27 17.27 -21.71 6.86
N ALA A 28 16.38 -20.76 7.17
CA ALA A 28 16.57 -19.36 6.81
C ALA A 28 17.78 -18.73 7.53
N ARG A 29 18.01 -19.08 8.81
CA ARG A 29 19.21 -18.66 9.53
C ARG A 29 20.48 -19.18 8.91
N GLN A 30 20.48 -20.44 8.45
CA GLN A 30 21.64 -21.00 7.78
C GLN A 30 21.97 -20.22 6.51
N GLN A 31 20.97 -19.92 5.67
CA GLN A 31 21.15 -19.12 4.46
C GLN A 31 21.72 -17.73 4.78
N LEU A 32 21.16 -17.01 5.75
CA LEU A 32 21.68 -15.69 6.13
C LEU A 32 23.09 -15.76 6.75
N ARG A 33 23.45 -16.85 7.45
CA ARG A 33 24.81 -17.06 7.95
C ARG A 33 25.79 -17.25 6.80
N GLU A 34 25.39 -17.98 5.74
CA GLU A 34 26.20 -18.17 4.53
C GLU A 34 26.43 -16.85 3.77
N GLU A 35 25.50 -15.90 3.89
CA GLU A 35 25.64 -14.51 3.41
C GLU A 35 26.44 -13.60 4.35
N GLY A 36 26.91 -14.10 5.50
CA GLY A 36 27.73 -13.36 6.46
C GLY A 36 26.97 -12.53 7.48
N ILE A 37 25.63 -12.69 7.57
CA ILE A 37 24.82 -11.96 8.55
C ILE A 37 24.98 -12.60 9.94
N ALA A 38 25.26 -11.78 10.95
CA ALA A 38 25.38 -12.23 12.34
C ALA A 38 24.03 -12.67 12.92
N LYS A 39 24.03 -13.70 13.77
CA LYS A 39 22.81 -14.26 14.38
C LYS A 39 22.00 -13.21 15.14
N GLU A 40 22.70 -12.28 15.80
CA GLU A 40 22.14 -11.20 16.61
C GLU A 40 21.47 -10.12 15.75
N ALA A 41 21.89 -10.01 14.49
CA ALA A 41 21.28 -9.13 13.50
C ALA A 41 20.07 -9.79 12.82
N MET A 42 19.81 -11.09 12.97
CA MET A 42 18.67 -11.73 12.33
C MET A 42 17.38 -11.55 13.13
N GLU A 43 16.31 -11.15 12.46
CA GLU A 43 14.99 -10.95 13.05
C GLU A 43 13.90 -11.63 12.21
N VAL A 44 13.06 -12.44 12.85
CA VAL A 44 11.84 -12.95 12.20
C VAL A 44 10.85 -11.80 12.10
N LYS A 45 10.62 -11.31 10.88
CA LYS A 45 9.67 -10.23 10.61
C LYS A 45 8.24 -10.74 10.66
N GLU A 46 7.96 -11.81 9.92
CA GLU A 46 6.57 -12.26 9.70
C GLU A 46 6.50 -13.79 9.59
N ARG A 47 5.39 -14.35 10.06
CA ARG A 47 5.01 -15.77 9.91
C ARG A 47 3.59 -15.83 9.39
N TRP A 48 3.40 -16.45 8.23
CA TRP A 48 2.09 -16.59 7.61
C TRP A 48 1.71 -18.04 7.40
N VAL A 49 0.43 -18.30 7.61
CA VAL A 49 -0.26 -19.53 7.23
C VAL A 49 -1.22 -19.17 6.11
N TYR A 50 -1.11 -19.86 4.98
CA TYR A 50 -1.98 -19.65 3.83
C TYR A 50 -3.16 -20.60 3.93
N LEU A 51 -4.33 -20.03 4.22
CA LEU A 51 -5.57 -20.77 4.47
C LEU A 51 -6.52 -20.64 3.29
N ARG A 52 -7.21 -21.73 2.96
CA ARG A 52 -8.30 -21.76 1.97
C ARG A 52 -9.40 -22.70 2.40
N PHE A 53 -10.61 -22.55 1.87
CA PHE A 53 -11.59 -23.63 1.99
C PHE A 53 -11.17 -24.80 1.11
N GLN A 54 -11.39 -26.04 1.58
CA GLN A 54 -11.06 -27.24 0.82
C GLN A 54 -11.73 -27.20 -0.57
N GLY A 55 -10.93 -27.43 -1.61
CA GLY A 55 -11.34 -27.39 -3.01
C GLY A 55 -11.20 -26.03 -3.69
N GLN A 56 -10.87 -24.96 -2.97
CA GLN A 56 -10.57 -23.65 -3.56
C GLN A 56 -9.16 -23.63 -4.15
N ASN A 57 -8.96 -22.83 -5.20
CA ASN A 57 -7.67 -22.64 -5.85
C ASN A 57 -6.86 -21.44 -5.31
N THR A 58 -7.38 -20.71 -4.33
CA THR A 58 -6.72 -19.51 -3.79
C THR A 58 -6.73 -19.51 -2.28
N SER A 59 -5.56 -19.28 -1.69
CA SER A 59 -5.38 -19.12 -0.25
C SER A 59 -5.19 -17.66 0.14
N LEU A 60 -5.54 -17.37 1.40
CA LEU A 60 -5.36 -16.07 2.02
C LEU A 60 -4.26 -16.15 3.08
N PRO A 61 -3.31 -15.19 3.09
CA PRO A 61 -2.26 -15.16 4.09
C PRO A 61 -2.83 -14.67 5.43
N ILE A 62 -2.66 -15.48 6.47
CA ILE A 62 -3.05 -15.18 7.85
C ILE A 62 -1.82 -15.23 8.74
N SER A 63 -1.64 -14.21 9.58
CA SER A 63 -0.54 -14.20 10.55
C SER A 63 -0.65 -15.41 11.48
N PHE A 64 0.47 -16.10 11.68
CA PHE A 64 0.51 -17.29 12.54
C PHE A 64 0.32 -16.89 14.00
N GLU A 65 -0.79 -17.35 14.58
CA GLU A 65 -1.19 -17.09 15.97
C GLU A 65 -1.94 -18.31 16.54
N LEU A 66 -2.61 -18.14 17.69
CA LEU A 66 -3.56 -19.11 18.21
C LEU A 66 -4.68 -19.40 17.20
N GLU A 67 -5.14 -20.66 17.15
CA GLU A 67 -6.15 -21.15 16.21
C GLU A 67 -7.36 -20.23 16.08
N ALA A 68 -7.95 -19.88 17.22
CA ALA A 68 -9.17 -19.09 17.28
C ALA A 68 -8.98 -17.73 16.61
N ARG A 69 -7.81 -17.11 16.78
CA ARG A 69 -7.48 -15.83 16.17
C ARG A 69 -7.22 -15.95 14.68
N MET A 70 -6.50 -17.00 14.25
CA MET A 70 -6.32 -17.26 12.82
C MET A 70 -7.64 -17.50 12.10
N ARG A 71 -8.58 -18.23 12.73
CA ARG A 71 -9.92 -18.47 12.18
C ARG A 71 -10.72 -17.18 12.04
N VAL A 72 -10.73 -16.33 13.07
CA VAL A 72 -11.40 -15.02 13.02
C VAL A 72 -10.77 -14.13 11.94
N ALA A 73 -9.44 -14.07 11.88
CA ALA A 73 -8.72 -13.29 10.87
C ALA A 73 -9.02 -13.79 9.45
N PHE A 74 -9.08 -15.11 9.25
CA PHE A 74 -9.46 -15.71 7.97
C PHE A 74 -10.88 -15.33 7.59
N GLN A 75 -11.84 -15.47 8.51
CA GLN A 75 -13.23 -15.08 8.26
C GLN A 75 -13.36 -13.59 7.88
N GLN A 76 -12.66 -12.71 8.59
CA GLN A 76 -12.66 -11.28 8.30
C GLN A 76 -12.08 -10.99 6.92
N LYS A 77 -10.87 -11.50 6.61
CA LYS A 77 -10.25 -11.28 5.29
C LYS A 77 -11.07 -11.89 4.15
N TYR A 78 -11.59 -13.09 4.34
CA TYR A 78 -12.40 -13.78 3.33
C TYR A 78 -13.69 -13.00 3.04
N THR A 79 -14.40 -12.58 4.09
CA THR A 79 -15.64 -11.80 3.94
C THR A 79 -15.37 -10.43 3.31
N ALA A 80 -14.28 -9.76 3.69
CA ALA A 80 -13.89 -8.48 3.10
C ALA A 80 -13.56 -8.61 1.59
N LEU A 81 -12.95 -9.72 1.19
CA LEU A 81 -12.52 -9.94 -0.20
C LEU A 81 -13.65 -10.48 -1.10
N TYR A 82 -14.51 -11.36 -0.58
CA TYR A 82 -15.50 -12.09 -1.37
C TYR A 82 -16.96 -11.78 -1.00
N GLY A 83 -17.21 -10.98 0.04
CA GLY A 83 -18.54 -10.53 0.43
C GLY A 83 -19.43 -11.57 1.11
N HIS A 84 -18.93 -12.79 1.36
CA HIS A 84 -19.71 -13.87 1.97
C HIS A 84 -18.83 -14.82 2.80
N TRP A 85 -19.45 -15.71 3.56
CA TRP A 85 -18.79 -16.76 4.34
C TRP A 85 -19.38 -18.13 4.00
N LEU A 86 -18.52 -19.15 3.86
CA LEU A 86 -18.95 -20.51 3.55
C LEU A 86 -19.16 -21.32 4.84
N GLU A 87 -20.41 -21.43 5.28
CA GLU A 87 -20.79 -22.27 6.42
C GLU A 87 -20.49 -23.75 6.15
N ASN A 88 -20.13 -24.49 7.20
CA ASN A 88 -19.91 -25.95 7.18
C ASN A 88 -18.86 -26.47 6.17
N ARG A 89 -17.96 -25.63 5.66
CA ARG A 89 -16.84 -26.06 4.82
C ARG A 89 -15.54 -26.17 5.61
N PRO A 90 -14.76 -27.26 5.42
CA PRO A 90 -13.46 -27.39 6.06
C PRO A 90 -12.48 -26.35 5.50
N ILE A 91 -11.70 -25.76 6.39
CA ILE A 91 -10.56 -24.90 6.07
C ILE A 91 -9.32 -25.79 6.05
N GLU A 92 -8.46 -25.61 5.06
CA GLU A 92 -7.17 -26.29 4.97
C GLU A 92 -6.02 -25.29 4.91
N ILE A 93 -4.84 -25.76 5.28
CA ILE A 93 -3.58 -25.03 5.15
C ILE A 93 -2.93 -25.49 3.86
N GLU A 94 -2.69 -24.56 2.94
CA GLU A 94 -2.03 -24.86 1.67
C GLU A 94 -0.50 -24.87 1.86
N PHE A 95 0.05 -23.83 2.48
CA PHE A 95 1.47 -23.74 2.84
C PHE A 95 1.69 -22.71 3.95
N ILE A 96 2.93 -22.66 4.45
CA ILE A 96 3.39 -21.64 5.40
C ILE A 96 4.54 -20.84 4.80
N ARG A 97 4.72 -19.61 5.28
CA ARG A 97 5.80 -18.73 4.87
C ARG A 97 6.41 -18.03 6.07
N LEU A 98 7.73 -18.06 6.16
CA LEU A 98 8.52 -17.31 7.12
C LEU A 98 9.26 -16.18 6.40
N MET A 99 9.30 -15.00 7.00
CA MET A 99 10.21 -13.93 6.61
C MET A 99 11.21 -13.69 7.73
N LEU A 100 12.47 -14.03 7.45
CA LEU A 100 13.62 -13.69 8.28
C LEU A 100 14.39 -12.59 7.54
N ALA A 101 14.75 -11.52 8.25
CA ALA A 101 15.50 -10.42 7.68
C ALA A 101 16.66 -10.05 8.60
N GLU A 102 17.70 -9.44 8.03
CA GLU A 102 18.62 -8.64 8.83
C GLU A 102 17.84 -7.47 9.45
N ARG A 103 18.08 -7.22 10.73
CA ARG A 103 17.59 -6.06 11.44
C ARG A 103 18.22 -4.86 10.79
N ALA A 104 17.43 -4.18 9.97
CA ALA A 104 17.80 -2.87 9.47
C ALA A 104 18.23 -2.01 10.68
N PRO A 105 19.34 -1.24 10.56
CA PRO A 105 19.56 -0.18 11.52
C PRO A 105 18.27 0.60 11.60
N VAL A 106 17.78 0.85 12.82
CA VAL A 106 16.67 1.77 13.01
C VAL A 106 17.17 3.05 12.36
N GLU A 107 16.65 3.39 11.19
CA GLU A 107 16.79 4.74 10.68
C GLU A 107 16.19 5.57 11.79
N SER A 108 17.09 6.17 12.57
CA SER A 108 16.75 7.28 13.43
C SER A 108 16.08 8.24 12.48
N LYS A 109 14.74 8.24 12.48
CA LYS A 109 13.96 9.39 12.08
C LYS A 109 14.44 10.46 13.03
N LEU A 110 15.54 11.11 12.68
CA LEU A 110 16.06 12.25 13.41
C LEU A 110 14.84 13.13 13.59
N PRO A 111 14.48 13.53 14.82
CA PRO A 111 13.33 14.39 15.01
C PRO A 111 13.55 15.60 14.13
N HIS A 112 12.77 15.68 13.05
CA HIS A 112 12.97 16.76 12.12
C HIS A 112 12.47 18.00 12.82
N PRO A 113 13.26 19.09 12.85
CA PRO A 113 12.82 20.32 13.48
C PRO A 113 11.48 20.73 12.86
N ALA A 114 10.56 21.18 13.71
CA ALA A 114 9.28 21.70 13.25
C ALA A 114 9.55 22.78 12.20
N THR A 115 9.04 22.55 10.98
CA THR A 115 9.19 23.51 9.89
C THR A 115 8.24 24.67 10.15
N ARG A 116 8.70 25.90 9.93
CA ARG A 116 7.84 27.08 9.95
C ARG A 116 7.42 27.37 8.51
N PRO A 117 6.11 27.41 8.20
CA PRO A 117 5.64 27.78 6.88
C PRO A 117 6.19 29.15 6.48
N TYR A 118 6.67 29.27 5.25
CA TYR A 118 7.06 30.55 4.66
C TYR A 118 6.77 30.57 3.17
N LEU A 119 6.52 31.76 2.63
CA LEU A 119 6.34 31.97 1.21
C LEU A 119 7.70 32.31 0.58
N PRO A 120 8.30 31.44 -0.24
CA PRO A 120 9.56 31.72 -0.90
C PRO A 120 9.38 32.78 -2.00
N THR A 121 10.46 33.48 -2.32
CA THR A 121 10.49 34.36 -3.49
C THR A 121 10.78 33.52 -4.75
N PRO A 122 10.08 33.75 -5.88
CA PRO A 122 10.42 33.13 -7.15
C PRO A 122 11.85 33.47 -7.57
N SER A 123 12.54 32.52 -8.19
CA SER A 123 13.88 32.74 -8.76
C SER A 123 13.82 33.63 -10.00
N HIS A 124 12.77 33.46 -10.81
CA HIS A 124 12.44 34.26 -11.98
C HIS A 124 10.99 33.98 -12.40
N PHE A 125 10.52 34.70 -13.41
CA PHE A 125 9.24 34.46 -14.08
C PHE A 125 9.50 34.06 -15.53
N ILE A 126 8.63 33.22 -16.08
CA ILE A 126 8.64 32.90 -17.51
C ILE A 126 7.25 33.12 -18.11
N PRO A 127 7.15 33.57 -19.37
CA PRO A 127 5.88 33.58 -20.07
C PRO A 127 5.45 32.14 -20.37
N ALA A 128 4.23 31.77 -19.98
CA ALA A 128 3.63 30.49 -20.31
C ALA A 128 2.17 30.67 -20.76
N TRP A 129 1.70 29.79 -21.64
CA TRP A 129 0.31 29.75 -22.07
C TRP A 129 -0.51 28.94 -21.05
N VAL A 130 -1.35 29.63 -20.27
CA VAL A 130 -2.05 29.09 -19.11
C VAL A 130 -3.49 29.61 -19.13
N HIS A 131 -4.49 28.71 -19.12
CA HIS A 131 -5.92 29.04 -19.25
C HIS A 131 -6.23 29.99 -20.43
N ASP A 132 -5.82 29.59 -21.64
CA ASP A 132 -6.07 30.32 -22.90
C ASP A 132 -5.53 31.76 -22.96
N THR A 133 -4.55 32.07 -22.11
CA THR A 133 -3.90 33.38 -22.06
C THR A 133 -2.40 33.24 -21.78
N TRP A 134 -1.59 34.18 -22.27
CA TRP A 134 -0.19 34.30 -21.85
C TRP A 134 -0.13 34.90 -20.45
N GLN A 135 0.54 34.22 -19.52
CA GLN A 135 0.73 34.68 -18.14
C GLN A 135 2.20 34.55 -17.74
N GLU A 136 2.66 35.45 -16.89
CA GLU A 136 3.97 35.34 -16.24
C GLU A 136 3.87 34.33 -15.08
N VAL A 137 4.51 33.18 -15.25
CA VAL A 137 4.48 32.09 -14.27
C VAL A 137 5.73 32.13 -13.40
N PRO A 138 5.58 32.16 -12.06
CA PRO A 138 6.72 32.13 -11.15
C PRO A 138 7.43 30.77 -11.19
N VAL A 139 8.76 30.83 -11.25
CA VAL A 139 9.64 29.66 -11.27
C VAL A 139 10.46 29.61 -9.98
N TYR A 140 10.32 28.52 -9.25
CA TYR A 140 11.07 28.23 -8.04
C TYR A 140 12.12 27.17 -8.35
N ARG A 141 13.33 27.32 -7.81
CA ARG A 141 14.35 26.27 -7.91
C ARG A 141 14.43 25.49 -6.61
N ARG A 142 14.36 24.16 -6.71
CA ARG A 142 14.39 23.22 -5.59
C ARG A 142 15.58 23.47 -4.65
N ASP A 143 16.75 23.72 -5.21
CA ASP A 143 18.01 23.94 -4.50
C ASP A 143 18.07 25.26 -3.71
N GLN A 144 17.12 26.16 -3.92
CA GLN A 144 16.99 27.45 -3.21
C GLN A 144 15.92 27.44 -2.12
N LEU A 145 15.22 26.31 -1.94
CA LEU A 145 14.14 26.18 -0.98
C LEU A 145 14.58 25.39 0.25
N SER A 146 14.05 25.76 1.40
CA SER A 146 14.24 25.04 2.66
C SER A 146 12.92 24.44 3.16
N PRO A 147 12.97 23.41 4.03
CA PRO A 147 11.77 22.85 4.66
C PRO A 147 10.83 23.93 5.22
N GLY A 148 9.53 23.79 4.96
CA GLY A 148 8.52 24.79 5.30
C GLY A 148 8.15 25.76 4.16
N ALA A 149 8.86 25.74 3.02
CA ALA A 149 8.44 26.53 1.87
C ALA A 149 7.05 26.10 1.39
N GLU A 150 6.19 27.09 1.13
CA GLU A 150 4.83 26.90 0.61
C GLU A 150 4.67 27.70 -0.68
N ILE A 151 4.33 27.02 -1.77
CA ILE A 151 4.21 27.59 -3.11
C ILE A 151 2.77 27.40 -3.58
N ALA A 152 2.09 28.51 -3.82
CA ALA A 152 0.76 28.54 -4.40
C ALA A 152 0.80 28.25 -5.92
N SER A 153 -0.33 27.76 -6.45
CA SER A 153 -0.57 27.66 -7.89
C SER A 153 -0.89 29.04 -8.51
N PHE A 154 -0.72 29.26 -9.82
CA PHE A 154 -0.04 28.42 -10.81
C PHE A 154 1.46 28.71 -10.82
N ALA A 155 2.32 27.69 -10.72
CA ALA A 155 3.77 27.87 -10.58
C ALA A 155 4.58 26.71 -11.13
N LEU A 156 5.88 26.93 -11.37
CA LEU A 156 6.84 25.89 -11.75
C LEU A 156 7.87 25.67 -10.64
N LEU A 157 8.14 24.40 -10.33
CA LEU A 157 9.26 24.00 -9.49
C LEU A 157 10.29 23.26 -10.37
N LEU A 158 11.47 23.84 -10.50
CA LEU A 158 12.62 23.24 -11.18
C LEU A 158 13.48 22.47 -10.20
N ASP A 159 13.69 21.20 -10.50
CA ASP A 159 14.60 20.30 -9.82
C ASP A 159 15.72 19.90 -10.83
N PRO A 160 16.95 19.58 -10.38
CA PRO A 160 18.02 19.12 -11.27
C PRO A 160 17.62 18.05 -12.31
N TYR A 161 16.65 17.19 -12.00
CA TYR A 161 16.23 16.10 -12.89
C TYR A 161 14.75 16.13 -13.27
N SER A 162 14.00 17.16 -12.86
CA SER A 162 12.57 17.25 -13.20
C SER A 162 12.06 18.68 -13.18
N THR A 163 10.94 18.89 -13.84
CA THR A 163 10.17 20.14 -13.76
C THR A 163 8.75 19.78 -13.34
N THR A 164 8.33 20.30 -12.20
CA THR A 164 6.98 20.07 -11.66
C THR A 164 6.12 21.30 -11.88
N VAL A 165 4.97 21.11 -12.52
CA VAL A 165 3.94 22.14 -12.65
C VAL A 165 3.02 22.06 -11.44
N ILE A 166 2.83 23.16 -10.74
CA ILE A 166 1.88 23.32 -9.65
C ILE A 166 0.61 23.90 -10.26
N GLU A 167 -0.27 23.01 -10.69
CA GLU A 167 -1.53 23.32 -11.35
C GLU A 167 -2.51 24.09 -10.46
N LEU A 168 -3.49 24.76 -11.06
CA LEU A 168 -4.55 25.46 -10.32
C LEU A 168 -5.26 24.53 -9.32
N GLY A 169 -5.52 25.06 -8.13
CA GLY A 169 -6.14 24.29 -7.03
C GLY A 169 -5.15 23.37 -6.32
N TRP A 170 -3.86 23.52 -6.58
CA TRP A 170 -2.81 22.84 -5.83
C TRP A 170 -1.95 23.84 -5.06
N THR A 171 -1.39 23.36 -3.97
CA THR A 171 -0.37 24.05 -3.19
C THR A 171 0.75 23.06 -2.89
N LEU A 172 1.99 23.46 -3.15
CA LEU A 172 3.16 22.64 -2.87
C LEU A 172 3.78 23.07 -1.55
N ARG A 173 4.07 22.11 -0.67
CA ARG A 173 4.79 22.35 0.58
C ARG A 173 6.01 21.45 0.69
N LEU A 174 7.11 21.99 1.22
CA LEU A 174 8.27 21.18 1.58
C LEU A 174 8.16 20.68 3.01
N ASP A 175 8.13 19.37 3.18
CA ASP A 175 8.18 18.75 4.49
C ASP A 175 9.60 18.84 5.09
N ALA A 176 9.72 18.29 6.30
CA ALA A 176 10.95 18.33 7.07
C ALA A 176 12.05 17.40 6.54
N GLN A 177 11.71 16.48 5.63
CA GLN A 177 12.59 15.60 4.87
C GLN A 177 13.00 16.18 3.52
N GLN A 178 12.58 17.42 3.19
CA GLN A 178 12.69 17.96 1.84
C GLN A 178 11.93 17.12 0.79
N THR A 179 10.81 16.51 1.16
CA THR A 179 9.84 16.00 0.19
C THR A 179 8.95 17.16 -0.26
N ALA A 180 8.73 17.30 -1.57
CA ALA A 180 7.71 18.18 -2.11
C ALA A 180 6.35 17.46 -2.06
N VAL A 181 5.44 17.99 -1.24
CA VAL A 181 4.08 17.45 -1.07
C VAL A 181 3.10 18.39 -1.73
N LEU A 182 2.35 17.90 -2.71
CA LEU A 182 1.25 18.63 -3.33
C LEU A 182 -0.05 18.33 -2.58
N HIS A 183 -0.71 19.39 -2.12
CA HIS A 183 -2.03 19.34 -1.52
C HIS A 183 -3.04 19.93 -2.50
N TYR A 184 -4.08 19.15 -2.81
CA TYR A 184 -5.21 19.67 -3.57
C TYR A 184 -6.04 20.56 -2.65
N THR A 185 -5.95 21.86 -2.87
CA THR A 185 -6.76 22.90 -2.26
C THR A 185 -7.81 23.27 -3.29
N ALA A 186 -8.94 22.55 -3.26
CA ALA A 186 -10.04 22.72 -4.20
C ALA A 186 -10.21 24.19 -4.61
N LEU A 187 -10.25 24.46 -5.92
CA LEU A 187 -10.60 25.78 -6.42
C LEU A 187 -11.93 26.16 -5.77
N SER A 188 -11.99 27.33 -5.12
CA SER A 188 -13.27 27.92 -4.70
C SER A 188 -14.29 27.67 -5.81
N ASP A 189 -15.43 27.09 -5.44
CA ASP A 189 -16.43 26.31 -6.21
C ASP A 189 -17.04 26.99 -7.48
N GLN A 190 -16.22 27.63 -8.31
CA GLN A 190 -16.61 28.40 -9.50
C GLN A 190 -15.61 28.26 -10.65
N ALA A 191 -15.17 27.03 -10.93
CA ALA A 191 -14.85 26.67 -12.31
C ALA A 191 -16.05 25.87 -12.83
N PRO A 192 -16.62 26.21 -14.01
CA PRO A 192 -17.55 25.29 -14.64
C PRO A 192 -16.79 23.99 -14.83
N VAL A 193 -17.32 22.90 -14.27
CA VAL A 193 -16.93 21.56 -14.70
C VAL A 193 -16.95 21.62 -16.22
N ALA A 194 -15.77 21.54 -16.84
CA ALA A 194 -15.71 21.41 -18.29
C ALA A 194 -16.63 20.24 -18.61
N ASP A 195 -17.71 20.55 -19.33
CA ASP A 195 -18.79 19.63 -19.67
C ASP A 195 -18.14 18.29 -19.96
N SER A 196 -18.33 17.31 -19.07
CA SER A 196 -17.61 16.05 -19.17
C SER A 196 -18.00 15.46 -20.51
N THR A 197 -17.09 15.55 -21.48
CA THR A 197 -17.39 15.16 -22.85
C THR A 197 -17.97 13.75 -22.80
N GLN A 198 -18.98 13.44 -23.62
CA GLN A 198 -19.56 12.08 -23.67
C GLN A 198 -18.47 10.99 -23.78
N GLU A 199 -17.34 11.33 -24.39
CA GLU A 199 -16.14 10.49 -24.50
C GLU A 199 -15.46 10.19 -23.15
N VAL A 200 -15.32 11.20 -22.26
CA VAL A 200 -14.77 11.03 -20.90
C VAL A 200 -15.72 10.22 -20.03
N GLU A 201 -17.02 10.50 -20.09
CA GLU A 201 -18.03 9.72 -19.38
C GLU A 201 -18.08 8.26 -19.87
N LEU A 202 -18.03 8.04 -21.18
CA LEU A 202 -18.00 6.71 -21.78
C LEU A 202 -16.73 5.95 -21.38
N ALA A 203 -15.57 6.62 -21.36
CA ALA A 203 -14.31 6.02 -20.95
C ALA A 203 -14.33 5.64 -19.45
N LEU A 204 -14.84 6.53 -18.59
CA LEU A 204 -15.01 6.26 -17.16
C LEU A 204 -16.01 5.12 -16.91
N PHE A 205 -17.15 5.11 -17.61
CA PHE A 205 -18.14 4.03 -17.52
C PHE A 205 -17.54 2.70 -17.98
N THR A 206 -16.89 2.70 -19.15
CA THR A 206 -16.26 1.49 -19.72
C THR A 206 -15.21 0.93 -18.79
N ASN A 207 -14.34 1.79 -18.23
CA ASN A 207 -13.31 1.35 -17.29
C ASN A 207 -13.90 0.86 -15.97
N ARG A 208 -14.94 1.52 -15.43
CA ARG A 208 -15.61 1.04 -14.20
C ARG A 208 -16.33 -0.28 -14.43
N PHE A 209 -17.04 -0.43 -15.54
CA PHE A 209 -17.75 -1.67 -15.87
C PHE A 209 -16.77 -2.82 -16.11
N ARG A 210 -15.70 -2.57 -16.85
CA ARG A 210 -14.61 -3.54 -17.05
C ARG A 210 -13.98 -3.94 -15.72
N ALA A 211 -13.64 -2.98 -14.86
CA ALA A 211 -13.07 -3.26 -13.56
C ALA A 211 -14.03 -4.08 -12.68
N ILE A 212 -15.34 -3.81 -12.71
CA ILE A 212 -16.34 -4.62 -12.00
C ILE A 212 -16.38 -6.05 -12.55
N ALA A 213 -16.46 -6.22 -13.88
CA ALA A 213 -16.51 -7.52 -14.52
C ALA A 213 -15.24 -8.35 -14.28
N GLU A 214 -14.06 -7.72 -14.38
CA GLU A 214 -12.76 -8.34 -14.09
C GLU A 214 -12.65 -8.72 -12.61
N ASN A 215 -13.04 -7.83 -11.69
CA ASN A 215 -13.01 -8.12 -10.25
C ASN A 215 -13.98 -9.24 -9.88
N MET A 216 -15.18 -9.25 -10.44
CA MET A 216 -16.16 -10.32 -10.24
C MET A 216 -15.67 -11.64 -10.85
N GLY A 217 -15.13 -11.62 -12.07
CA GLY A 217 -14.57 -12.79 -12.73
C GLY A 217 -13.40 -13.38 -11.95
N ALA A 218 -12.48 -12.53 -11.49
CA ALA A 218 -11.37 -12.93 -10.64
C ALA A 218 -11.85 -13.50 -9.29
N ALA A 219 -12.87 -12.89 -8.68
CA ALA A 219 -13.47 -13.41 -7.45
C ALA A 219 -14.11 -14.80 -7.67
N LEU A 220 -14.85 -14.99 -8.76
CA LEU A 220 -15.43 -16.29 -9.13
C LEU A 220 -14.36 -17.34 -9.43
N GLN A 221 -13.30 -16.99 -10.15
CA GLN A 221 -12.17 -17.90 -10.40
C GLN A 221 -11.45 -18.31 -9.11
N ARG A 222 -11.21 -17.36 -8.20
CA ARG A 222 -10.51 -17.60 -6.93
C ARG A 222 -11.36 -18.42 -5.94
N THR A 223 -12.69 -18.28 -6.03
CA THR A 223 -13.64 -19.06 -5.23
C THR A 223 -14.14 -20.32 -5.93
N ALA A 224 -13.79 -20.53 -7.21
CA ALA A 224 -14.15 -21.71 -7.97
C ALA A 224 -13.60 -22.95 -7.27
N LEU A 225 -14.49 -23.90 -7.06
CA LEU A 225 -14.22 -25.18 -6.44
C LEU A 225 -14.07 -26.21 -7.55
N SER A 226 -13.01 -27.02 -7.52
CA SER A 226 -12.87 -28.21 -8.37
C SER A 226 -13.20 -29.50 -7.63
#